data_AF-A0A4Y2JY37-F1
#
_entry.id   AF-A0A4Y2JY37-F1
#
_cell.length_a   1.000
_cell.length_b   1.000
_cell.length_c   1.000
_cell.angle_alpha   90.00
_cell.angle_beta   90.00
_cell.angle_gamma   90.00
#
_symmetry.space_group_name_H-M   'P 1'
#
loop_
_entity.id
_entity.type
_entity.pdbx_description
1 polymer ?
#
loop_
_entity_poly.entity_id
_entity_poly.type
_entity_poly.pdbx_seq_one_letter_code
_entity_poly.pdbx_strand_id
1 'polypeptide(L)'
;MSAAVYASHHDHQEHHHHHPQPYKFGYEIKDHHGSQHRHEHGDGHHVQGSYGFTDHRGIHREVHYVADHQGFRATVKTNEPGTANEDPAHVKLHSNAHHSHHHHEPHYHGHHHQEHHHGHANVYHHQDHHHG
;
A
#
# COMPACT_ATOMS: atom_id res chain seq x y z
N MET A 1 32.88 -60.24 14.36
CA MET A 1 32.04 -59.35 13.54
C MET A 1 31.16 -58.55 14.49
N SER A 2 31.38 -57.25 14.59
CA SER A 2 30.62 -56.37 15.49
C SER A 2 29.35 -55.91 14.78
N ALA A 3 28.19 -56.14 15.40
CA ALA A 3 26.93 -55.52 14.98
C ALA A 3 26.69 -54.29 15.86
N ALA A 4 26.69 -53.10 15.24
CA ALA A 4 26.31 -51.87 15.91
C ALA A 4 24.79 -51.83 16.08
N VAL A 5 24.32 -51.78 17.32
CA VAL A 5 22.91 -51.57 17.65
C VAL A 5 22.65 -50.06 17.54
N TYR A 6 21.91 -49.65 16.52
CA TYR A 6 21.47 -48.26 16.37
C TYR A 6 20.47 -47.92 17.48
N ALA A 7 20.89 -47.11 18.44
CA ALA A 7 20.01 -46.51 19.44
C ALA A 7 19.17 -45.40 18.78
N SER A 8 17.87 -45.64 18.61
CA SER A 8 16.92 -44.62 18.17
C SER A 8 16.76 -43.57 19.27
N HIS A 9 17.46 -42.45 19.14
CA HIS A 9 17.24 -41.28 19.96
C HIS A 9 15.90 -40.68 19.53
N HIS A 10 14.89 -40.82 20.37
CA HIS A 10 13.64 -40.08 20.24
C HIS A 10 13.95 -38.64 20.65
N ASP A 11 14.19 -37.77 19.67
CA ASP A 11 14.21 -36.33 19.87
C ASP A 11 12.80 -35.89 20.27
N HIS A 12 12.65 -35.55 21.55
CA HIS A 12 11.49 -34.80 22.02
C HIS A 12 11.59 -33.38 21.46
N GLN A 13 10.98 -33.15 20.30
CA GLN A 13 10.74 -31.80 19.81
C GLN A 13 9.75 -31.11 20.76
N GLU A 14 10.26 -30.37 21.76
CA GLU A 14 9.47 -29.36 22.45
C GLU A 14 9.05 -28.30 21.43
N HIS A 15 7.79 -28.35 21.02
CA HIS A 15 7.17 -27.25 20.29
C HIS A 15 7.03 -26.06 21.24
N HIS A 16 8.07 -25.21 21.33
CA HIS A 16 7.96 -23.91 21.96
C HIS A 16 6.95 -23.07 21.16
N HIS A 17 5.69 -23.06 21.61
CA HIS A 17 4.67 -22.14 21.14
C HIS A 17 5.12 -20.71 21.43
N HIS A 18 5.71 -20.07 20.42
CA HIS A 18 6.07 -18.66 20.49
C HIS A 18 4.79 -17.83 20.34
N HIS A 19 4.23 -17.43 21.48
CA HIS A 19 3.19 -16.41 21.50
C HIS A 19 3.80 -15.06 21.08
N PRO A 20 3.11 -14.29 20.23
CA PRO A 20 3.59 -12.98 19.83
C PRO A 20 3.71 -12.09 21.08
N GLN A 21 4.88 -11.48 21.24
CA GLN A 21 5.18 -10.63 22.38
C GLN A 21 4.77 -9.18 22.10
N PRO A 22 4.31 -8.42 23.12
CA PRO A 22 4.07 -7.01 22.95
C PRO A 22 5.32 -6.26 22.51
N TYR A 23 5.14 -5.27 21.64
CA TYR A 23 6.22 -4.41 21.16
C TYR A 23 5.76 -2.97 21.03
N LYS A 24 6.74 -2.06 21.00
CA LYS A 24 6.52 -0.65 20.70
C LYS A 24 7.78 -0.08 20.08
N PHE A 25 7.63 0.66 18.98
CA PHE A 25 8.73 1.39 18.37
C PHE A 25 8.23 2.71 17.76
N GLY A 26 9.19 3.58 17.45
CA GLY A 26 8.91 4.79 16.70
C GLY A 26 10.17 5.58 16.42
N TYR A 27 10.06 6.53 15.50
CA TYR A 27 11.09 7.50 15.17
C TYR A 27 10.46 8.81 14.72
N GLU A 28 11.28 9.85 14.76
CA GLU A 28 10.98 11.17 14.20
C GLU A 28 12.26 11.70 13.54
N ILE A 29 12.13 12.18 12.32
CA ILE A 29 13.20 12.78 11.52
C ILE A 29 12.73 14.18 11.15
N LYS A 30 13.61 15.17 11.33
CA LYS A 30 13.36 16.55 10.93
C LYS A 30 14.63 17.15 10.36
N ASP A 31 14.53 17.69 9.15
CA ASP A 31 15.62 18.35 8.45
C ASP A 31 15.11 19.54 7.62
N HIS A 32 15.96 20.05 6.74
CA HIS A 32 15.64 21.18 5.87
C HIS A 32 14.70 20.83 4.70
N HIS A 33 14.53 19.54 4.41
CA HIS A 33 13.62 19.05 3.38
C HIS A 33 12.24 18.68 3.94
N GLY A 34 12.09 18.51 5.26
CA GLY A 34 10.81 18.26 5.89
C GLY A 34 10.88 17.55 7.23
N SER A 35 9.78 16.89 7.59
CA SER A 35 9.68 16.00 8.74
C SER A 35 9.02 14.68 8.38
N GLN A 36 9.41 13.61 9.04
CA GLN A 36 8.82 12.28 8.94
C GLN A 36 8.71 11.66 10.32
N HIS A 37 7.65 10.91 10.57
CA HIS A 37 7.49 10.20 11.84
C HIS A 37 6.78 8.87 11.64
N ARG A 38 7.05 7.94 12.55
CA ARG A 38 6.27 6.71 12.70
C ARG A 38 6.25 6.32 14.17
N HIS A 39 5.11 5.83 14.63
CA HIS A 39 5.02 5.08 15.87
C HIS A 39 4.07 3.90 15.67
N GLU A 40 4.40 2.78 16.29
CA GLU A 40 3.60 1.57 16.23
C GLU A 40 3.78 0.80 17.53
N HIS A 41 2.72 0.15 17.96
CA HIS A 41 2.76 -0.81 19.05
C HIS A 41 1.78 -1.94 18.75
N GLY A 42 2.11 -3.12 19.27
CA GLY A 42 1.23 -4.27 19.21
C GLY A 42 1.28 -5.07 20.50
N ASP A 43 0.18 -5.73 20.82
CA ASP A 43 0.02 -6.59 22.01
C ASP A 43 0.02 -8.09 21.68
N GLY A 44 0.30 -8.43 20.42
CA GLY A 44 0.25 -9.78 19.87
C GLY A 44 -1.09 -10.17 19.24
N HIS A 45 -2.14 -9.38 19.44
CA HIS A 45 -3.47 -9.58 18.84
C HIS A 45 -3.94 -8.37 18.03
N HIS A 46 -3.53 -7.17 18.44
CA HIS A 46 -3.87 -5.89 17.85
C HIS A 46 -2.58 -5.11 17.58
N VAL A 47 -2.55 -4.41 16.45
CA VAL A 47 -1.48 -3.45 16.12
C VAL A 47 -2.13 -2.09 15.90
N GLN A 48 -1.55 -1.05 16.50
CA GLN A 48 -1.97 0.33 16.32
C GLN A 48 -0.75 1.19 16.05
N GLY A 49 -0.90 2.13 15.14
CA GLY A 49 0.16 3.08 14.88
C GLY A 49 -0.27 4.24 14.01
N SER A 50 0.69 5.12 13.81
CA SER A 50 0.58 6.14 12.80
C SER A 50 1.92 6.39 12.13
N TYR A 51 1.87 6.92 10.92
CA TYR A 51 3.03 7.47 10.25
C TYR A 51 2.62 8.71 9.47
N GLY A 52 3.60 9.56 9.20
CA GLY A 52 3.35 10.75 8.42
C GLY A 52 4.61 11.46 7.98
N PHE A 53 4.42 12.40 7.07
CA PHE A 53 5.46 13.29 6.62
C PHE A 53 4.89 14.67 6.30
N THR A 54 5.77 15.68 6.31
CA THR A 54 5.55 17.00 5.74
C THR A 54 6.79 17.38 4.96
N ASP A 55 6.68 17.77 3.70
CA ASP A 55 7.81 18.24 2.90
C ASP A 55 8.00 19.77 3.01
N HIS A 56 9.08 20.28 2.42
CA HIS A 56 9.41 21.71 2.41
C HIS A 56 8.39 22.59 1.65
N ARG A 57 7.48 21.99 0.87
CA ARG A 57 6.38 22.67 0.15
C ARG A 57 5.08 22.66 0.97
N GLY A 58 5.10 22.07 2.16
CA GLY A 58 3.91 21.89 3.00
C GLY A 58 2.99 20.77 2.54
N ILE A 59 3.44 19.92 1.61
CA ILE A 59 2.71 18.69 1.27
C ILE A 59 2.87 17.72 2.43
N HIS A 60 1.78 17.16 2.91
CA HIS A 60 1.75 16.28 4.06
C HIS A 60 0.81 15.11 3.87
N ARG A 61 1.14 14.03 4.57
CA ARG A 61 0.27 12.88 4.79
C ARG A 61 0.37 12.46 6.25
N GLU A 62 -0.76 12.19 6.86
CA GLU A 62 -0.86 11.58 8.18
C GLU A 62 -1.78 10.36 8.09
N VAL A 63 -1.31 9.20 8.54
CA VAL A 63 -2.06 7.94 8.51
C VAL A 63 -2.14 7.38 9.91
N HIS A 64 -3.36 7.15 10.40
CA HIS A 64 -3.65 6.42 11.63
C HIS A 64 -4.24 5.07 11.27
N TYR A 65 -3.74 3.98 11.84
CA TYR A 65 -4.21 2.64 11.50
C TYR A 65 -4.36 1.73 12.71
N VAL A 66 -5.24 0.74 12.54
CA VAL A 66 -5.42 -0.40 13.43
C VAL A 66 -5.48 -1.68 12.59
N ALA A 67 -4.83 -2.72 13.06
CA ALA A 67 -4.95 -4.07 12.54
C ALA A 67 -5.36 -5.01 13.66
N ASP A 68 -6.50 -5.69 13.50
CA ASP A 68 -7.04 -6.62 14.49
C ASP A 68 -7.94 -7.66 13.81
N HIS A 69 -8.76 -8.37 14.60
CA HIS A 69 -9.71 -9.35 14.10
C HIS A 69 -10.75 -8.81 13.11
N GLN A 70 -11.01 -7.49 13.10
CA GLN A 70 -11.88 -6.83 12.12
C GLN A 70 -11.12 -6.41 10.85
N GLY A 71 -9.86 -6.86 10.68
CA GLY A 71 -9.01 -6.56 9.55
C GLY A 71 -8.15 -5.31 9.75
N PHE A 72 -7.59 -4.80 8.65
CA PHE A 72 -6.84 -3.54 8.64
C PHE A 72 -7.78 -2.37 8.35
N ARG A 73 -7.66 -1.29 9.12
CA ARG A 73 -8.45 -0.07 8.95
C ARG A 73 -7.57 1.14 9.16
N ALA A 74 -7.74 2.17 8.34
CA ALA A 74 -6.94 3.38 8.43
C ALA A 74 -7.76 4.65 8.20
N THR A 75 -7.28 5.76 8.74
CA THR A 75 -7.70 7.12 8.38
C THR A 75 -6.50 7.87 7.86
N VAL A 76 -6.61 8.41 6.66
CA VAL A 76 -5.57 9.19 5.98
C VAL A 76 -6.02 10.64 5.89
N LYS A 77 -5.16 11.57 6.30
CA LYS A 77 -5.32 13.00 6.04
C LYS A 77 -4.17 13.44 5.14
N THR A 78 -4.48 14.12 4.02
CA THR A 78 -3.45 14.51 3.06
C THR A 78 -3.86 15.75 2.26
N ASN A 79 -2.87 16.49 1.77
CA ASN A 79 -3.05 17.54 0.75
C ASN A 79 -2.33 17.22 -0.56
N GLU A 80 -1.92 15.97 -0.76
CA GLU A 80 -1.14 15.54 -1.92
C GLU A 80 -1.94 15.68 -3.24
N PRO A 81 -1.39 16.34 -4.27
CA PRO A 81 -2.04 16.44 -5.57
C PRO A 81 -2.43 15.08 -6.14
N GLY A 82 -3.63 14.98 -6.71
CA GLY A 82 -4.14 13.74 -7.30
C GLY A 82 -4.78 12.78 -6.30
N THR A 83 -4.87 13.14 -5.02
CA THR A 83 -5.69 12.39 -4.06
C THR A 83 -7.15 12.86 -4.11
N ALA A 84 -8.07 11.92 -4.19
CA ALA A 84 -9.50 12.14 -4.08
C ALA A 84 -10.02 11.53 -2.77
N ASN A 85 -11.16 12.01 -2.27
CA ASN A 85 -11.84 11.46 -1.10
C ASN A 85 -12.56 10.14 -1.46
N GLU A 86 -11.79 9.17 -1.94
CA GLU A 86 -12.23 7.81 -2.18
C GLU A 86 -11.84 6.96 -0.96
N ASP A 87 -12.73 6.09 -0.51
CA ASP A 87 -12.55 5.27 0.69
C ASP A 87 -12.31 3.77 0.33
N PRO A 88 -11.18 3.42 -0.31
CA PRO A 88 -10.90 2.04 -0.71
C PRO A 88 -10.54 1.18 0.50
N ALA A 89 -10.83 -0.13 0.44
CA ALA A 89 -10.28 -1.15 1.34
C ALA A 89 -10.30 -0.78 2.85
N HIS A 90 -11.42 -0.22 3.33
CA HIS A 90 -11.62 0.21 4.72
C HIS A 90 -10.64 1.31 5.20
N VAL A 91 -10.17 2.13 4.26
CA VAL A 91 -9.46 3.37 4.52
C VAL A 91 -10.45 4.53 4.39
N LYS A 92 -10.41 5.46 5.33
CA LYS A 92 -11.09 6.76 5.22
C LYS A 92 -10.08 7.79 4.74
N LEU A 93 -10.24 8.34 3.55
CA LEU A 93 -9.31 9.31 3.00
C LEU A 93 -9.90 10.72 3.04
N HIS A 94 -9.25 11.60 3.79
CA HIS A 94 -9.58 13.01 3.90
C HIS A 94 -8.52 13.84 3.16
N SER A 95 -8.77 14.10 1.89
CA SER A 95 -7.95 14.97 1.04
C SER A 95 -8.51 16.39 0.98
N ASN A 96 -7.63 17.37 1.18
CA ASN A 96 -7.85 18.77 0.83
C ASN A 96 -6.95 19.21 -0.35
N ALA A 97 -6.52 18.26 -1.18
CA ALA A 97 -5.71 18.54 -2.36
C ALA A 97 -6.44 19.49 -3.31
N HIS A 98 -5.72 20.45 -3.87
CA HIS A 98 -6.26 21.29 -4.94
C HIS A 98 -6.46 20.43 -6.19
N HIS A 99 -7.72 20.14 -6.52
CA HIS A 99 -8.06 19.54 -7.79
C HIS A 99 -7.66 20.52 -8.90
N SER A 100 -6.54 20.23 -9.57
CA SER A 100 -6.26 20.83 -10.86
C SER A 100 -7.33 20.26 -11.79
N HIS A 101 -8.40 21.02 -12.03
CA HIS A 101 -9.31 20.70 -13.12
C HIS A 101 -8.48 20.70 -14.39
N HIS A 102 -8.03 19.53 -14.84
CA HIS A 102 -7.75 19.32 -16.23
C HIS A 102 -9.10 19.56 -16.93
N HIS A 103 -9.28 20.78 -17.44
CA HIS A 103 -10.32 21.08 -18.40
C HIS A 103 -10.13 20.12 -19.57
N HIS A 104 -10.86 19.00 -19.57
CA HIS A 104 -11.31 18.44 -20.83
C HIS A 104 -12.36 19.42 -21.33
N GLU A 105 -11.95 20.35 -22.18
CA GLU A 105 -12.87 21.13 -23.01
C GLU A 105 -13.72 20.14 -23.83
N PRO A 106 -15.06 20.14 -23.69
CA PRO A 106 -15.90 19.51 -24.68
C PRO A 106 -15.92 20.44 -25.90
N HIS A 107 -14.98 20.26 -26.83
CA HIS A 107 -15.04 20.94 -28.11
C HIS A 107 -16.27 20.46 -28.90
N TYR A 108 -17.31 21.27 -28.92
CA TYR A 108 -18.40 21.16 -29.89
C TYR A 108 -17.87 21.62 -31.26
N HIS A 109 -17.65 20.71 -32.20
CA HIS A 109 -17.54 21.03 -33.62
C HIS A 109 -18.54 20.20 -34.41
N GLY A 110 -19.60 20.86 -34.89
CA GLY A 110 -20.57 20.28 -35.79
C GLY A 110 -20.06 20.25 -37.24
N HIS A 111 -20.27 19.09 -37.87
CA HIS A 111 -20.49 18.82 -39.32
C HIS A 111 -19.29 19.08 -40.28
N HIS A 112 -18.91 18.26 -41.29
CA HIS A 112 -19.59 17.25 -42.12
C HIS A 112 -18.58 16.24 -42.74
N HIS A 113 -19.13 15.10 -43.18
CA HIS A 113 -18.74 14.19 -44.29
C HIS A 113 -18.18 12.79 -43.98
N GLN A 114 -19.11 11.83 -44.13
CA GLN A 114 -19.06 10.64 -44.99
C GLN A 114 -18.59 9.32 -44.37
N GLU A 115 -19.57 8.42 -44.27
CA GLU A 115 -19.46 7.00 -43.94
C GLU A 115 -18.33 6.31 -44.70
N HIS A 116 -17.46 5.60 -43.99
CA HIS A 116 -16.96 4.30 -44.45
C HIS A 116 -16.67 3.40 -43.22
N HIS A 117 -17.45 2.33 -43.17
CA HIS A 117 -17.33 1.10 -42.39
C HIS A 117 -15.89 0.68 -42.00
N HIS A 118 -15.72 0.18 -40.78
CA HIS A 118 -15.34 -1.21 -40.45
C HIS A 118 -14.94 -1.29 -38.96
N GLY A 119 -15.65 -2.11 -38.18
CA GLY A 119 -15.18 -2.50 -36.86
C GLY A 119 -14.00 -3.46 -36.99
N HIS A 120 -13.10 -3.49 -36.03
CA HIS A 120 -12.31 -4.67 -35.70
C HIS A 120 -11.68 -4.49 -34.32
N ALA A 121 -11.97 -5.46 -33.45
CA ALA A 121 -11.29 -5.66 -32.18
C ALA A 121 -9.78 -5.86 -32.41
N ASN A 122 -8.93 -5.23 -31.60
CA ASN A 122 -7.50 -5.55 -31.57
C ASN A 122 -7.11 -6.08 -30.19
N VAL A 123 -7.03 -7.40 -30.16
CA VAL A 123 -6.36 -8.27 -29.21
C VAL A 123 -4.85 -8.07 -29.33
N TYR A 124 -4.16 -8.13 -28.19
CA TYR A 124 -2.71 -8.05 -28.01
C TYR A 124 -1.90 -8.93 -29.00
N HIS A 125 -0.82 -8.37 -29.55
CA HIS A 125 0.29 -9.07 -30.22
C HIS A 125 1.58 -8.39 -29.72
N HIS A 126 2.32 -8.97 -28.77
CA HIS A 126 3.34 -10.03 -28.89
C HIS A 126 4.63 -9.56 -29.57
N GLN A 127 5.72 -9.50 -28.81
CA GLN A 127 7.08 -9.49 -29.34
C GLN A 127 8.02 -10.16 -28.33
N ASP A 128 8.11 -11.49 -28.43
CA ASP A 128 9.24 -12.26 -27.90
C ASP A 128 10.40 -12.19 -28.89
N HIS A 129 11.57 -11.77 -28.40
CA HIS A 129 12.83 -11.80 -29.14
C HIS A 129 13.65 -13.03 -28.72
N HIS A 130 13.80 -13.99 -29.64
CA HIS A 130 14.83 -15.03 -29.56
C HIS A 130 15.45 -15.26 -30.94
N HIS A 131 16.69 -14.81 -31.13
CA HIS A 131 17.71 -15.34 -32.04
C HIS A 131 19.02 -15.24 -31.22
N GLY A 132 19.94 -16.18 -31.17
CA GLY A 132 20.28 -17.29 -32.05
C GLY A 132 21.80 -17.42 -31.95
#